data_AF-A0A847VUY4-F1
#
_entry.id   AF-A0A847VUY4-F1
#
_cell.length_a   1.000
_cell.length_b   1.000
_cell.length_c   1.000
_cell.angle_alpha   90.00
_cell.angle_beta   90.00
_cell.angle_gamma   90.00
#
_symmetry.space_group_name_H-M   'P 1'
#
loop_
_entity.id
_entity.type
_entity.pdbx_description
1 polymer ?
#
loop_
_entity_poly.entity_id
_entity_poly.type
_entity_poly.pdbx_seq_one_letter_code
_entity_poly.pdbx_strand_id
1 'polypeptide(L)'
;MDVKKNILNLIANAQYDSYLFYAIERLVLTMLKEYSKEQGKEIKTNVTNKNFVYDAFFPNGVDDLKGKIAVEIKNTIYIDSIPRSIKNLITKINKISNKRKAIDILLVIIVNEVPLSINDKIISLKENQNFDIKIWDINKVAEICNKYEEKFKKIYNNINMFLLDDTLNNSFTEENDSYNVRNSEYINRIKTEYANEKLVLFLGAGISVDAGIPSWNDLITELFVKMVEGKMNETKTKMGRSKDRIVSSIIKQNESWPLIQVRYLQEAYKGNLKKNVSDILYKKSSNSSALLTEIAKLCIPNRKKIGIQAIVNYNFDDLIEINLKEQSIEYCSVYGEGMKPNDSEIGVYHVHGFIPQNEDDYDRVSDSMLVFSEDGYHTLNQEPYNWSNLIQLDYLINKSCLFIGLSMTDPNLRKLLKIANDKRLVSGSEINHYAIMRKFKIDKKRIKNIEPIERFEKINDIMQEHLFNAIGVKIIWINDFSEIPEILKQIK
;
A
#
# COMPACT_ATOMS: atom_id res chain seq x y z
N MET A 1 -20.16 31.90 -3.58
CA MET A 1 -19.56 30.76 -4.31
C MET A 1 -20.50 29.57 -4.12
N ASP A 2 -20.82 28.76 -5.12
CA ASP A 2 -21.67 27.58 -4.87
C ASP A 2 -20.85 26.49 -4.16
N VAL A 3 -20.89 26.51 -2.84
CA VAL A 3 -20.12 25.62 -1.95
C VAL A 3 -20.45 24.16 -2.21
N LYS A 4 -21.74 23.82 -2.42
CA LYS A 4 -22.17 22.46 -2.72
C LYS A 4 -21.55 21.98 -4.03
N LYS A 5 -21.65 22.78 -5.09
CA LYS A 5 -21.07 22.45 -6.40
C LYS A 5 -19.55 22.27 -6.33
N ASN A 6 -18.86 23.10 -5.56
CA ASN A 6 -17.41 22.99 -5.37
C ASN A 6 -16.99 21.71 -4.65
N ILE A 7 -17.71 21.32 -3.60
CA ILE A 7 -17.45 20.06 -2.90
C ILE A 7 -17.68 18.87 -3.84
N LEU A 8 -18.76 18.89 -4.63
CA LEU A 8 -19.03 17.86 -5.65
C LEU A 8 -17.94 17.79 -6.73
N ASN A 9 -17.42 18.93 -7.17
CA ASN A 9 -16.30 18.96 -8.12
C ASN A 9 -15.02 18.32 -7.54
N LEU A 10 -14.72 18.53 -6.26
CA LEU A 10 -13.57 17.87 -5.62
C LEU A 10 -13.75 16.34 -5.60
N ILE A 11 -14.97 15.87 -5.30
CA ILE A 11 -15.29 14.44 -5.28
C ILE A 11 -15.17 13.83 -6.67
N ALA A 12 -15.66 14.52 -7.70
CA ALA A 12 -15.52 14.06 -9.08
C ALA A 12 -14.05 13.96 -9.50
N ASN A 13 -13.23 14.94 -9.12
CA ASN A 13 -11.79 14.93 -9.39
C ASN A 13 -11.04 13.88 -8.56
N ALA A 14 -11.58 13.45 -7.42
CA ALA A 14 -10.98 12.43 -6.57
C ALA A 14 -10.91 11.03 -7.22
N GLN A 15 -11.65 10.81 -8.32
CA GLN A 15 -11.47 9.65 -9.18
C GLN A 15 -10.04 9.57 -9.72
N TYR A 16 -9.48 10.71 -10.14
CA TYR A 16 -8.15 10.82 -10.75
C TYR A 16 -7.06 11.01 -9.69
N ASP A 17 -7.34 11.84 -8.68
CA ASP A 17 -6.42 12.07 -7.57
C ASP A 17 -7.06 11.63 -6.26
N SER A 18 -6.73 10.42 -5.85
CA SER A 18 -7.30 9.81 -4.67
C SER A 18 -6.86 10.50 -3.36
N TYR A 19 -5.87 11.40 -3.42
CA TYR A 19 -5.50 12.30 -2.32
C TYR A 19 -6.62 13.31 -2.00
N LEU A 20 -7.47 13.65 -2.97
CA LEU A 20 -8.59 14.58 -2.76
C LEU A 20 -9.65 14.03 -1.80
N PHE A 21 -9.81 12.71 -1.68
CA PHE A 21 -10.71 12.15 -0.66
C PHE A 21 -10.25 12.57 0.74
N TYR A 22 -8.96 12.44 1.06
CA TYR A 22 -8.43 12.90 2.34
C TYR A 22 -8.58 14.42 2.51
N ALA A 23 -8.36 15.19 1.43
CA ALA A 23 -8.60 16.64 1.41
C ALA A 23 -10.00 17.03 1.85
N ILE A 24 -11.01 16.38 1.27
CA ILE A 24 -12.42 16.62 1.56
C ILE A 24 -12.74 16.26 3.01
N GLU A 25 -12.23 15.13 3.49
CA GLU A 25 -12.45 14.69 4.88
C GLU A 25 -11.90 15.72 5.89
N ARG A 26 -10.65 16.17 5.70
CA ARG A 26 -10.02 17.19 6.56
C ARG A 26 -10.71 18.54 6.49
N LEU A 27 -11.17 18.93 5.30
CA LEU A 27 -11.98 20.13 5.12
C LEU A 27 -13.25 20.01 5.97
N VAL A 28 -14.01 18.93 5.83
CA VAL A 28 -15.26 18.71 6.59
C VAL A 28 -14.99 18.71 8.09
N LEU A 29 -13.98 17.99 8.56
CA LEU A 29 -13.60 17.96 9.98
C LEU A 29 -13.24 19.35 10.53
N THR A 30 -12.54 20.16 9.74
CA THR A 30 -12.15 21.52 10.14
C THR A 30 -13.34 22.47 10.20
N MET A 31 -14.28 22.31 9.28
CA MET A 31 -15.54 23.06 9.30
C MET A 31 -16.41 22.64 10.49
N LEU A 32 -16.47 21.34 10.81
CA LEU A 32 -17.16 20.82 12.00
C LEU A 32 -16.53 21.30 13.30
N LYS A 33 -15.19 21.39 13.37
CA LYS A 33 -14.49 21.97 14.53
C LYS A 33 -14.95 23.39 14.81
N GLU A 34 -15.06 24.20 13.77
CA GLU A 34 -15.48 25.59 13.93
C GLU A 34 -16.97 25.72 14.25
N TYR A 35 -17.79 24.88 13.63
CA TYR A 35 -19.22 24.78 13.94
C TYR A 35 -19.47 24.40 15.40
N SER A 36 -18.69 23.45 15.93
CA SER A 36 -18.79 22.99 17.32
C SER A 36 -18.37 24.05 18.32
N LYS A 37 -17.28 24.80 18.04
CA LYS A 37 -16.79 25.86 18.92
C LYS A 37 -17.81 26.96 19.13
N GLU A 38 -18.54 27.36 18.09
CA GLU A 38 -19.57 28.39 18.20
C GLU A 38 -20.73 27.94 19.11
N GLN A 39 -21.00 26.63 19.18
CA GLN A 39 -21.99 26.04 20.08
C GLN A 39 -21.47 25.81 21.50
N GLY A 40 -20.20 26.14 21.78
CA GLY A 40 -19.55 25.83 23.05
C GLY A 40 -19.37 24.32 23.30
N LYS A 41 -19.37 23.50 22.23
CA LYS A 41 -19.26 22.05 22.32
C LYS A 41 -17.88 21.58 21.92
N GLU A 42 -17.37 20.56 22.61
CA GLU A 42 -16.09 19.95 22.33
C GLU A 42 -16.22 18.92 21.20
N ILE A 43 -15.23 18.85 20.32
CA ILE A 43 -15.06 17.81 19.32
C ILE A 43 -13.64 17.25 19.43
N LYS A 44 -13.52 15.92 19.38
CA LYS A 44 -12.25 15.21 19.30
C LYS A 44 -12.15 14.56 17.92
N THR A 45 -11.03 14.72 17.22
CA THR A 45 -10.81 14.10 15.89
C THR A 45 -9.85 12.91 16.00
N ASN A 46 -9.97 11.94 15.09
CA ASN A 46 -9.14 10.73 15.03
C ASN A 46 -9.12 9.95 16.36
N VAL A 47 -10.27 9.77 17.01
CA VAL A 47 -10.32 9.15 18.34
C VAL A 47 -10.20 7.64 18.22
N THR A 48 -9.06 7.10 18.63
CA THR A 48 -8.85 5.66 18.85
C THR A 48 -9.51 5.23 20.16
N ASN A 49 -10.56 4.43 20.08
CA ASN A 49 -11.15 3.79 21.26
C ASN A 49 -10.99 2.28 21.18
N LYS A 50 -9.95 1.76 21.85
CA LYS A 50 -9.62 0.35 22.17
C LYS A 50 -9.70 -0.73 21.07
N ASN A 51 -10.24 -0.46 19.88
CA ASN A 51 -10.32 -1.30 18.66
C ASN A 51 -11.06 -0.61 17.48
N PHE A 52 -11.48 0.66 17.61
CA PHE A 52 -12.18 1.38 16.54
C PHE A 52 -11.67 2.84 16.44
N VAL A 53 -11.51 3.33 15.22
CA VAL A 53 -11.14 4.72 14.92
C VAL A 53 -12.36 5.40 14.32
N TYR A 54 -12.84 6.45 14.98
CA TYR A 54 -13.85 7.36 14.42
C TYR A 54 -13.17 8.60 13.86
N ASP A 55 -13.70 9.16 12.77
CA ASP A 55 -13.16 10.40 12.18
C ASP A 55 -13.31 11.57 13.17
N ALA A 56 -14.45 11.62 13.86
CA ALA A 56 -14.64 12.53 14.99
C ALA A 56 -15.56 11.96 16.09
N PHE A 57 -15.51 12.59 17.25
CA PHE A 57 -16.31 12.25 18.41
C PHE A 57 -16.75 13.51 19.16
N PHE A 58 -18.06 13.67 19.35
CA PHE A 58 -18.64 14.71 20.20
C PHE A 58 -19.04 14.10 21.55
N PRO A 59 -18.30 14.35 22.65
CA PRO A 59 -18.65 13.83 23.97
C PRO A 59 -19.97 14.38 24.52
N ASN A 60 -20.33 15.62 24.13
CA ASN A 60 -21.46 16.37 24.68
C ASN A 60 -22.55 16.68 23.64
N GLY A 61 -22.52 16.02 22.48
CA GLY A 61 -23.47 16.23 21.39
C GLY A 61 -23.09 17.34 20.39
N VAL A 62 -23.96 17.61 19.42
CA VAL A 62 -23.86 18.69 18.40
C VAL A 62 -25.28 19.07 17.95
N ASP A 63 -25.56 20.35 17.72
CA ASP A 63 -26.92 20.86 17.47
C ASP A 63 -27.93 20.41 18.55
N ASP A 64 -29.07 19.87 18.12
CA ASP A 64 -30.11 19.31 18.99
C ASP A 64 -29.81 17.87 19.41
N LEU A 65 -28.77 17.25 18.83
CA LEU A 65 -28.38 15.88 19.16
C LEU A 65 -27.61 15.88 20.49
N LYS A 66 -28.18 15.18 21.48
CA LYS A 66 -27.61 15.05 22.83
C LYS A 66 -26.95 13.67 23.01
N GLY A 67 -25.91 13.62 23.84
CA GLY A 67 -25.19 12.39 24.17
C GLY A 67 -23.86 12.25 23.46
N LYS A 68 -23.25 11.07 23.56
CA LYS A 68 -21.96 10.74 22.94
C LYS A 68 -22.16 10.39 21.47
N ILE A 69 -21.68 11.25 20.57
CA ILE A 69 -21.85 11.08 19.13
C ILE A 69 -20.53 10.67 18.49
N ALA A 70 -20.51 9.49 17.86
CA ALA A 70 -19.44 9.11 16.96
C ALA A 70 -19.76 9.58 15.54
N VAL A 71 -18.76 10.13 14.85
CA VAL A 71 -18.89 10.65 13.49
C VAL A 71 -18.09 9.79 12.53
N GLU A 72 -18.72 9.39 11.44
CA GLU A 72 -18.09 8.74 10.30
C GLU A 72 -18.38 9.54 9.03
N ILE A 73 -17.35 9.93 8.30
CA ILE A 73 -17.43 10.67 7.05
C ILE A 73 -17.33 9.68 5.88
N LYS A 74 -18.27 9.77 4.94
CA LYS A 74 -18.31 8.99 3.71
C LYS A 74 -18.32 9.93 2.52
N ASN A 75 -17.16 10.09 1.90
CA ASN A 75 -16.91 10.96 0.75
C ASN A 75 -16.58 10.17 -0.51
N THR A 76 -17.29 9.07 -0.78
CA THR A 76 -16.99 8.18 -1.92
C THR A 76 -17.74 8.55 -3.20
N ILE A 77 -17.15 8.26 -4.36
CA ILE A 77 -17.82 8.27 -5.67
C ILE A 77 -18.71 7.03 -5.88
N TYR A 78 -18.50 5.96 -5.10
CA TYR A 78 -19.23 4.70 -5.23
C TYR A 78 -20.43 4.66 -4.28
N ILE A 79 -21.46 5.45 -4.58
CA ILE A 79 -22.59 5.70 -3.68
C ILE A 79 -23.32 4.39 -3.28
N ASP A 80 -23.41 3.42 -4.19
CA ASP A 80 -24.04 2.10 -3.95
C ASP A 80 -23.36 1.28 -2.84
N SER A 81 -22.08 1.55 -2.56
CA SER A 81 -21.31 0.88 -1.50
C SER A 81 -21.66 1.37 -0.09
N ILE A 82 -22.30 2.54 0.03
CA ILE A 82 -22.50 3.23 1.32
C ILE A 82 -23.33 2.40 2.31
N PRO A 83 -24.51 1.82 1.94
CA PRO A 83 -25.29 1.03 2.88
C PRO A 83 -24.52 -0.17 3.45
N ARG A 84 -23.73 -0.84 2.62
CA ARG A 84 -22.90 -1.98 3.03
C ARG A 84 -21.79 -1.55 3.98
N SER A 85 -21.12 -0.44 3.67
CA SER A 85 -20.07 0.14 4.53
C SER A 85 -20.62 0.53 5.90
N ILE A 86 -21.79 1.16 5.95
CA ILE A 86 -22.49 1.51 7.20
C ILE A 86 -22.88 0.25 7.97
N LYS A 87 -23.45 -0.76 7.32
CA LYS A 87 -23.80 -2.04 7.94
C LYS A 87 -22.58 -2.69 8.61
N ASN A 88 -21.43 -2.70 7.94
CA ASN A 88 -20.21 -3.26 8.50
C ASN A 88 -19.74 -2.47 9.72
N LEU A 89 -19.76 -1.14 9.66
CA LEU A 89 -19.43 -0.27 10.77
C LEU A 89 -20.34 -0.52 11.99
N ILE A 90 -21.65 -0.65 11.77
CA ILE A 90 -22.62 -1.03 12.81
C ILE A 90 -22.25 -2.37 13.45
N THR A 91 -21.93 -3.40 12.64
CA THR A 91 -21.54 -4.72 13.19
C THR A 91 -20.25 -4.65 14.02
N LYS A 92 -19.30 -3.79 13.64
CA LYS A 92 -18.05 -3.56 14.39
C LYS A 92 -18.35 -2.91 15.74
N ILE A 93 -19.18 -1.87 15.76
CA ILE A 93 -19.59 -1.17 16.99
C ILE A 93 -20.35 -2.12 17.92
N ASN A 94 -21.29 -2.92 17.41
CA ASN A 94 -22.07 -3.85 18.22
C ASN A 94 -21.23 -4.96 18.87
N LYS A 95 -20.22 -5.49 18.17
CA LYS A 95 -19.29 -6.47 18.76
C LYS A 95 -18.57 -5.92 19.99
N ILE A 96 -18.29 -4.61 20.01
CA ILE A 96 -17.55 -3.94 21.10
C ILE A 96 -18.51 -3.48 22.21
N SER A 97 -19.72 -3.02 21.86
CA SER A 97 -20.66 -2.39 22.80
C SER A 97 -21.35 -3.36 23.77
N ASN A 98 -21.25 -4.68 23.55
CA ASN A 98 -21.86 -5.72 24.40
C ASN A 98 -21.46 -5.68 25.90
N LYS A 99 -20.56 -4.77 26.34
CA LYS A 99 -20.20 -4.60 27.77
C LYS A 99 -20.46 -3.21 28.37
N ARG A 100 -20.60 -2.11 27.59
CA ARG A 100 -20.98 -0.74 28.02
C ARG A 100 -21.45 0.08 26.81
N LYS A 101 -22.48 0.95 26.95
CA LYS A 101 -22.85 1.93 25.91
C LYS A 101 -21.67 2.88 25.62
N ALA A 102 -20.94 2.61 24.54
CA ALA A 102 -19.79 3.39 24.13
C ALA A 102 -20.18 4.72 23.45
N ILE A 103 -21.29 4.67 22.69
CA ILE A 103 -21.87 5.80 21.94
C ILE A 103 -23.39 5.77 22.10
N ASP A 104 -24.01 6.95 22.04
CA ASP A 104 -25.46 7.11 22.03
C ASP A 104 -25.99 7.28 20.60
N ILE A 105 -25.21 7.98 19.76
CA ILE A 105 -25.56 8.28 18.36
C ILE A 105 -24.36 7.99 17.45
N LEU A 106 -24.62 7.35 16.32
CA LEU A 106 -23.72 7.29 15.18
C LEU A 106 -24.20 8.31 14.13
N LEU A 107 -23.40 9.34 13.89
CA LEU A 107 -23.63 10.35 12.87
C LEU A 107 -22.82 10.00 11.62
N VAL A 108 -23.51 9.63 10.54
CA VAL A 108 -22.89 9.36 9.24
C VAL A 108 -23.02 10.60 8.37
N ILE A 109 -21.90 11.22 8.02
CA ILE A 109 -21.86 12.39 7.13
C ILE A 109 -21.54 11.90 5.73
N ILE A 110 -22.51 12.01 4.82
CA ILE A 110 -22.33 11.61 3.43
C ILE A 110 -22.03 12.85 2.60
N VAL A 111 -20.78 12.97 2.17
CA VAL A 111 -20.30 14.06 1.32
C VAL A 111 -20.49 13.66 -0.14
N ASN A 112 -21.73 13.41 -0.55
CA ASN A 112 -22.13 13.20 -1.94
C ASN A 112 -23.67 13.32 -2.04
N GLU A 113 -24.22 13.40 -3.24
CA GLU A 113 -25.66 13.26 -3.44
C GLU A 113 -26.08 11.80 -3.27
N VAL A 114 -27.11 11.56 -2.46
CA VAL A 114 -27.58 10.21 -2.13
C VAL A 114 -28.95 10.00 -2.76
N PRO A 115 -29.12 9.05 -3.70
CA PRO A 115 -30.42 8.65 -4.21
C PRO A 115 -31.36 8.17 -3.10
N LEU A 116 -32.66 8.42 -3.27
CA LEU A 116 -33.70 7.99 -2.31
C LEU A 116 -33.61 6.49 -1.99
N SER A 117 -33.38 5.65 -3.00
CA SER A 117 -33.23 4.20 -2.85
C SER A 117 -32.11 3.77 -1.92
N ILE A 118 -31.03 4.55 -1.82
CA ILE A 118 -29.91 4.31 -0.92
C ILE A 118 -30.25 4.81 0.48
N ASN A 119 -30.94 5.95 0.57
CA ASN A 119 -31.41 6.48 1.85
C ASN A 119 -32.37 5.48 2.54
N ASP A 120 -33.30 4.89 1.79
CA ASP A 120 -34.23 3.87 2.29
C ASP A 120 -33.49 2.64 2.83
N LYS A 121 -32.44 2.17 2.11
CA LYS A 121 -31.57 1.08 2.58
C LYS A 121 -30.88 1.45 3.90
N ILE A 122 -30.38 2.67 4.05
CA ILE A 122 -29.72 3.09 5.30
C ILE A 122 -30.74 3.23 6.43
N ILE A 123 -31.94 3.74 6.15
CA ILE A 123 -33.04 3.83 7.12
C ILE A 123 -33.43 2.44 7.64
N SER A 124 -33.48 1.43 6.76
CA SER A 124 -33.76 0.04 7.18
C SER A 124 -32.70 -0.55 8.13
N LEU A 125 -31.44 -0.06 8.07
CA LEU A 125 -30.37 -0.50 8.98
C LEU A 125 -30.51 0.07 10.40
N LYS A 126 -31.39 1.07 10.60
CA LYS A 126 -31.64 1.69 11.91
C LYS A 126 -32.41 0.77 12.85
N GLU A 127 -33.19 -0.16 12.28
CA GLU A 127 -34.02 -1.07 13.05
C GLU A 127 -33.12 -2.02 13.87
N ASN A 128 -33.40 -2.17 15.16
CA ASN A 128 -32.74 -3.10 16.09
C ASN A 128 -31.28 -2.78 16.48
N GLN A 129 -30.91 -1.51 16.63
CA GLN A 129 -29.57 -1.10 17.10
C GLN A 129 -29.58 -0.57 18.54
N ASN A 130 -28.45 -0.73 19.25
CA ASN A 130 -28.26 -0.24 20.63
C ASN A 130 -27.98 1.27 20.72
N PHE A 131 -27.88 1.96 19.58
CA PHE A 131 -27.58 3.38 19.42
C PHE A 131 -28.40 3.95 18.25
N ASP A 132 -28.68 5.25 18.26
CA ASP A 132 -29.42 5.92 17.16
C ASP A 132 -28.49 6.22 15.99
N ILE A 133 -29.01 6.20 14.76
CA ILE A 133 -28.24 6.49 13.55
C ILE A 133 -28.83 7.72 12.86
N LYS A 134 -28.02 8.77 12.78
CA LYS A 134 -28.34 10.02 12.08
C LYS A 134 -27.50 10.16 10.83
N ILE A 135 -28.09 10.73 9.79
CA ILE A 135 -27.41 10.97 8.51
C ILE A 135 -27.43 12.47 8.26
N TRP A 136 -26.26 13.03 7.96
CA TRP A 136 -26.15 14.36 7.37
C TRP A 136 -25.74 14.20 5.92
N ASP A 137 -26.54 14.77 5.02
CA ASP A 137 -26.27 14.77 3.60
C ASP A 137 -25.35 15.95 3.22
N ILE A 138 -25.03 16.04 1.93
CA ILE A 138 -24.22 17.12 1.40
C ILE A 138 -24.85 18.51 1.60
N ASN A 139 -26.18 18.60 1.73
CA ASN A 139 -26.85 19.88 1.93
C ASN A 139 -26.56 20.42 3.33
N LYS A 140 -26.56 19.57 4.37
CA LYS A 140 -26.16 19.98 5.73
C LYS A 140 -24.69 20.35 5.80
N VAL A 141 -23.82 19.64 5.10
CA VAL A 141 -22.39 20.00 4.99
C VAL A 141 -22.23 21.36 4.31
N ALA A 142 -22.94 21.60 3.20
CA ALA A 142 -22.91 22.87 2.48
C ALA A 142 -23.47 24.03 3.34
N GLU A 143 -24.51 23.80 4.15
CA GLU A 143 -25.04 24.77 5.11
C GLU A 143 -23.95 25.21 6.11
N ILE A 144 -23.26 24.24 6.73
CA ILE A 144 -22.15 24.51 7.66
C ILE A 144 -21.02 25.27 6.95
N CYS A 145 -20.67 24.86 5.73
CA CYS A 145 -19.62 25.52 4.96
C CYS A 145 -20.00 26.94 4.51
N ASN A 146 -21.27 27.19 4.16
CA ASN A 146 -21.77 28.53 3.81
C ASN A 146 -21.73 29.47 5.02
N LYS A 147 -21.97 28.97 6.23
CA LYS A 147 -21.87 29.78 7.46
C LYS A 147 -20.47 30.38 7.67
N TYR A 148 -19.43 29.70 7.17
CA TYR A 148 -18.04 30.16 7.22
C TYR A 148 -17.44 30.25 5.81
N GLU A 149 -18.17 30.87 4.87
CA GLU A 149 -17.83 30.89 3.43
C GLU A 149 -16.41 31.42 3.17
N GLU A 150 -15.97 32.49 3.85
CA GLU A 150 -14.63 33.05 3.68
C GLU A 150 -13.51 32.07 4.05
N LYS A 151 -13.69 31.32 5.14
CA LYS A 151 -12.74 30.29 5.57
C LYS A 151 -12.75 29.12 4.60
N PHE A 152 -13.94 28.69 4.16
CA PHE A 152 -14.09 27.65 3.14
C PHE A 152 -13.39 28.03 1.83
N LYS A 153 -13.59 29.24 1.31
CA LYS A 153 -12.93 29.74 0.09
C LYS A 153 -11.41 29.68 0.22
N LYS A 154 -10.87 30.13 1.34
CA LYS A 154 -9.43 30.12 1.60
C LYS A 154 -8.86 28.70 1.60
N ILE A 155 -9.56 27.76 2.24
CA ILE A 155 -9.18 26.34 2.28
C ILE A 155 -9.29 25.72 0.89
N TYR A 156 -10.44 25.89 0.22
CA TYR A 156 -10.72 25.32 -1.10
C TYR A 156 -9.69 25.75 -2.15
N ASN A 157 -9.37 27.05 -2.22
CA ASN A 157 -8.39 27.57 -3.18
C ASN A 157 -6.96 27.11 -2.90
N ASN A 158 -6.64 26.72 -1.67
CA ASN A 158 -5.30 26.29 -1.26
C ASN A 158 -5.32 24.90 -0.64
N ILE A 159 -6.17 23.99 -1.14
CA ILE A 159 -6.50 22.75 -0.44
C ILE A 159 -5.27 21.88 -0.13
N ASN A 160 -4.29 21.89 -1.04
CA ASN A 160 -3.01 21.20 -0.87
C ASN A 160 -2.16 21.81 0.26
N MET A 161 -2.09 23.15 0.34
CA MET A 161 -1.34 23.83 1.39
C MET A 161 -2.05 23.71 2.74
N PHE A 162 -3.38 23.84 2.75
CA PHE A 162 -4.20 23.63 3.94
C PHE A 162 -4.02 22.23 4.53
N LEU A 163 -3.93 21.19 3.68
CA LEU A 163 -3.65 19.84 4.14
C LEU A 163 -2.28 19.70 4.79
N LEU A 164 -1.25 20.33 4.20
CA LEU A 164 0.08 20.37 4.80
C LEU A 164 0.01 21.07 6.16
N ASP A 165 -0.65 22.22 6.26
CA ASP A 165 -0.82 22.99 7.49
C ASP A 165 -1.65 22.25 8.56
N ASP A 166 -2.73 21.59 8.17
CA ASP A 166 -3.57 20.79 9.10
C ASP A 166 -2.82 19.55 9.58
N THR A 167 -2.11 18.86 8.67
CA THR A 167 -1.25 17.72 9.04
C THR A 167 -0.12 18.17 9.96
N LEU A 168 0.50 19.32 9.67
CA LEU A 168 1.48 19.97 10.54
C LEU A 168 0.89 20.18 11.93
N ASN A 169 -0.24 20.85 12.05
CA ASN A 169 -0.84 21.20 13.35
C ASN A 169 -1.32 19.98 14.15
N ASN A 170 -1.88 18.95 13.50
CA ASN A 170 -2.39 17.75 14.18
C ASN A 170 -1.28 16.74 14.53
N SER A 171 -0.16 16.70 13.78
CA SER A 171 0.97 15.79 14.04
C SER A 171 1.69 16.03 15.38
N PHE A 172 1.50 17.19 15.99
CA PHE A 172 1.99 17.52 17.34
C PHE A 172 1.17 16.89 18.46
N THR A 173 -0.04 16.38 18.17
CA THR A 173 -0.93 15.75 19.16
C THR A 173 -0.93 14.23 19.13
N GLU A 174 -0.44 13.60 18.04
CA GLU A 174 -0.32 12.14 17.95
C GLU A 174 1.01 11.68 18.58
N GLU A 175 0.93 11.11 19.78
CA GLU A 175 2.06 10.45 20.46
C GLU A 175 2.50 9.18 19.71
N ASN A 176 3.79 8.80 19.85
CA ASN A 176 4.37 7.60 19.22
C ASN A 176 3.58 6.30 19.49
N ASP A 177 2.84 6.25 20.60
CA ASP A 177 1.99 5.12 20.98
C ASP A 177 0.90 4.82 19.94
N SER A 178 0.44 5.83 19.20
CA SER A 178 -0.58 5.68 18.14
C SER A 178 -0.12 4.75 17.00
N TYR A 179 1.14 4.86 16.56
CA TYR A 179 1.68 4.03 15.48
C TYR A 179 1.80 2.56 15.88
N ASN A 180 2.31 2.30 17.09
CA ASN A 180 2.48 0.94 17.60
C ASN A 180 1.12 0.23 17.75
N VAL A 181 0.11 0.96 18.23
CA VAL A 181 -1.27 0.46 18.31
C VAL A 181 -1.81 0.11 16.91
N ARG A 182 -1.67 1.01 15.92
CA ARG A 182 -2.11 0.73 14.53
C ARG A 182 -1.38 -0.47 13.92
N ASN A 183 -0.06 -0.54 14.04
CA ASN A 183 0.73 -1.66 13.55
C ASN A 183 0.24 -2.98 14.16
N SER A 184 0.02 -3.01 15.48
CA SER A 184 -0.50 -4.21 16.17
C SER A 184 -1.88 -4.62 15.67
N GLU A 185 -2.75 -3.65 15.36
CA GLU A 185 -4.07 -3.91 14.78
C GLU A 185 -3.95 -4.51 13.38
N TYR A 186 -3.08 -3.96 12.52
CA TYR A 186 -2.84 -4.48 11.18
C TYR A 186 -2.26 -5.88 11.21
N ILE A 187 -1.29 -6.17 12.08
CA ILE A 187 -0.75 -7.51 12.27
C ILE A 187 -1.86 -8.48 12.71
N ASN A 188 -2.71 -8.11 13.67
CA ASN A 188 -3.83 -8.95 14.09
C ASN A 188 -4.85 -9.22 12.96
N ARG A 189 -5.08 -8.25 12.08
CA ARG A 189 -5.90 -8.46 10.88
C ARG A 189 -5.22 -9.41 9.90
N ILE A 190 -3.92 -9.28 9.66
CA ILE A 190 -3.16 -10.21 8.80
C ILE A 190 -3.20 -11.63 9.38
N LYS A 191 -3.04 -11.80 10.70
CA LYS A 191 -3.22 -13.12 11.37
C LYS A 191 -4.59 -13.73 11.06
N THR A 192 -5.63 -12.91 11.08
CA THR A 192 -7.00 -13.34 10.79
C THR A 192 -7.16 -13.78 9.34
N GLU A 193 -6.58 -13.02 8.39
CA GLU A 193 -6.61 -13.37 6.96
C GLU A 193 -5.75 -14.61 6.65
N TYR A 194 -4.61 -14.78 7.32
CA TYR A 194 -3.81 -15.99 7.27
C TYR A 194 -4.59 -17.20 7.78
N ALA A 195 -5.24 -17.07 8.94
CA ALA A 195 -6.06 -18.14 9.51
C ALA A 195 -7.30 -18.51 8.68
N ASN A 196 -7.80 -17.56 7.87
CA ASN A 196 -8.91 -17.74 6.94
C ASN A 196 -8.46 -18.16 5.52
N GLU A 197 -7.17 -18.44 5.31
CA GLU A 197 -6.62 -18.84 4.02
C GLU A 197 -6.89 -17.82 2.92
N LYS A 198 -6.75 -16.53 3.23
CA LYS A 198 -6.96 -15.43 2.28
C LYS A 198 -5.71 -14.61 2.03
N LEU A 199 -4.57 -15.02 2.58
CA LEU A 199 -3.33 -14.28 2.48
C LEU A 199 -2.50 -14.73 1.28
N VAL A 200 -2.10 -13.75 0.47
CA VAL A 200 -1.17 -13.89 -0.66
C VAL A 200 0.04 -13.00 -0.40
N LEU A 201 1.24 -13.50 -0.67
CA LEU A 201 2.47 -12.72 -0.50
C LEU A 201 2.86 -12.04 -1.82
N PHE A 202 3.29 -10.79 -1.75
CA PHE A 202 3.90 -10.07 -2.86
C PHE A 202 5.32 -9.70 -2.46
N LEU A 203 6.30 -10.29 -3.14
CA LEU A 203 7.71 -10.25 -2.76
C LEU A 203 8.51 -9.41 -3.77
N GLY A 204 9.35 -8.52 -3.26
CA GLY A 204 10.22 -7.65 -4.08
C GLY A 204 11.69 -7.80 -3.73
N ALA A 205 12.54 -7.07 -4.45
CA ALA A 205 13.99 -7.30 -4.41
C ALA A 205 14.58 -7.21 -2.98
N GLY A 206 13.94 -6.43 -2.09
CA GLY A 206 14.36 -6.28 -0.71
C GLY A 206 14.43 -7.59 0.10
N ILE A 207 13.69 -8.65 -0.28
CA ILE A 207 13.77 -9.94 0.42
C ILE A 207 15.08 -10.69 0.15
N SER A 208 15.72 -10.42 -0.99
CA SER A 208 16.91 -11.11 -1.47
C SER A 208 18.21 -10.32 -1.21
N VAL A 209 18.12 -9.06 -0.78
CA VAL A 209 19.30 -8.18 -0.54
C VAL A 209 20.21 -8.72 0.56
N ASP A 210 19.65 -9.17 1.69
CA ASP A 210 20.43 -9.75 2.80
C ASP A 210 21.10 -11.07 2.41
N ALA A 211 20.55 -11.75 1.40
CA ALA A 211 21.12 -12.94 0.79
C ALA A 211 22.18 -12.59 -0.29
N GLY A 212 22.54 -11.32 -0.47
CA GLY A 212 23.60 -10.91 -1.39
C GLY A 212 23.16 -10.72 -2.84
N ILE A 213 21.86 -10.81 -3.14
CA ILE A 213 21.32 -10.45 -4.47
C ILE A 213 21.31 -8.92 -4.60
N PRO A 214 21.84 -8.36 -5.71
CA PRO A 214 21.85 -6.92 -5.91
C PRO A 214 20.44 -6.35 -6.09
N SER A 215 20.24 -5.10 -5.67
CA SER A 215 19.00 -4.38 -6.02
C SER A 215 18.93 -4.13 -7.54
N TRP A 216 17.75 -3.77 -8.04
CA TRP A 216 17.55 -3.46 -9.45
C TRP A 216 18.56 -2.44 -10.01
N ASN A 217 18.76 -1.34 -9.28
CA ASN A 217 19.66 -0.28 -9.69
C ASN A 217 21.12 -0.73 -9.64
N ASP A 218 21.49 -1.54 -8.65
CA ASP A 218 22.83 -2.10 -8.53
C ASP A 218 23.11 -3.10 -9.66
N LEU A 219 22.13 -3.95 -10.00
CA LEU A 219 22.22 -4.90 -11.10
C LEU A 219 22.46 -4.20 -12.44
N ILE A 220 21.66 -3.18 -12.77
CA ILE A 220 21.84 -2.40 -14.00
C ILE A 220 23.22 -1.73 -14.02
N THR A 221 23.63 -1.15 -12.88
CA THR A 221 24.93 -0.50 -12.75
C THR A 221 26.07 -1.49 -12.99
N GLU A 222 26.04 -2.67 -12.36
CA GLU A 222 27.05 -3.71 -12.54
C GLU A 222 27.10 -4.24 -13.98
N LEU A 223 25.93 -4.44 -14.62
CA LEU A 223 25.85 -4.84 -16.04
C LEU A 223 26.47 -3.78 -16.95
N PHE A 224 26.17 -2.50 -16.72
CA PHE A 224 26.74 -1.41 -17.50
C PHE A 224 28.25 -1.32 -17.35
N VAL A 225 28.75 -1.49 -16.12
CA VAL A 225 30.20 -1.53 -15.85
C VAL A 225 30.85 -2.71 -16.57
N LYS A 226 30.28 -3.92 -16.47
CA LYS A 226 30.77 -5.12 -17.17
C LYS A 226 30.81 -4.91 -18.70
N MET A 227 29.79 -4.26 -19.25
CA MET A 227 29.71 -3.93 -20.69
C MET A 227 30.83 -2.98 -21.12
N VAL A 228 31.03 -1.88 -20.37
CA VAL A 228 32.07 -0.89 -20.67
C VAL A 228 33.47 -1.51 -20.55
N GLU A 229 33.70 -2.34 -19.53
CA GLU A 229 34.97 -3.06 -19.37
C GLU A 229 35.24 -4.00 -20.54
N GLY A 230 34.24 -4.75 -21.00
CA GLY A 230 34.34 -5.60 -22.18
C GLY A 230 34.82 -4.84 -23.42
N LYS A 231 34.13 -3.73 -23.74
CA LYS A 231 34.49 -2.90 -24.91
C LYS A 231 35.85 -2.22 -24.80
N MET A 232 36.27 -1.82 -23.60
CA MET A 232 37.58 -1.17 -23.42
C MET A 232 38.75 -2.15 -23.48
N ASN A 233 38.54 -3.41 -23.07
CA ASN A 233 39.53 -4.46 -23.23
C ASN A 233 39.77 -4.77 -24.72
N GLU A 234 38.73 -4.70 -25.56
CA GLU A 234 38.84 -4.81 -27.01
C GLU A 234 39.67 -3.65 -27.62
N THR A 235 39.53 -2.42 -27.08
CA THR A 235 40.29 -1.25 -27.55
C THR A 235 41.67 -1.09 -26.90
N LYS A 236 42.16 -2.09 -26.14
CA LYS A 236 43.46 -2.07 -25.41
C LYS A 236 43.68 -0.83 -24.51
N THR A 237 42.61 -0.19 -24.06
CA THR A 237 42.71 1.01 -23.21
C THR A 237 42.58 0.60 -21.75
N LYS A 238 43.64 0.72 -20.94
CA LYS A 238 43.62 0.30 -19.53
C LYS A 238 42.81 1.26 -18.67
N MET A 239 41.73 0.76 -18.06
CA MET A 239 41.03 1.47 -16.99
C MET A 239 41.88 1.36 -15.70
N GLY A 240 42.60 2.42 -15.36
CA GLY A 240 43.32 2.52 -14.08
C GLY A 240 42.38 2.73 -12.89
N ARG A 241 42.90 3.36 -11.82
CA ARG A 241 42.19 3.72 -10.55
C ARG A 241 40.96 4.66 -10.70
N SER A 242 40.44 4.86 -11.91
CA SER A 242 39.28 5.73 -12.21
C SER A 242 37.96 4.96 -12.35
N LYS A 243 37.95 3.63 -12.20
CA LYS A 243 36.74 2.79 -12.25
C LYS A 243 35.66 3.33 -11.30
N ASP A 244 36.00 3.49 -10.02
CA ASP A 244 35.05 3.97 -9.01
C ASP A 244 34.56 5.40 -9.27
N ARG A 245 35.38 6.24 -9.92
CA ARG A 245 34.98 7.61 -10.33
C ARG A 245 33.99 7.60 -11.49
N ILE A 246 34.19 6.73 -12.48
CA ILE A 246 33.29 6.57 -13.63
C ILE A 246 31.96 5.97 -13.14
N VAL A 247 32.02 4.88 -12.37
CA VAL A 247 30.84 4.25 -11.77
C VAL A 247 30.06 5.25 -10.91
N SER A 248 30.73 5.99 -10.02
CA SER A 248 30.06 6.98 -9.18
C SER A 248 29.51 8.18 -9.94
N SER A 249 30.12 8.60 -11.05
CA SER A 249 29.55 9.63 -11.93
C SER A 249 28.34 9.15 -12.73
N ILE A 250 28.35 7.89 -13.19
CA ILE A 250 27.24 7.26 -13.91
C ILE A 250 26.05 7.07 -12.96
N ILE A 251 26.28 6.54 -11.75
CA ILE A 251 25.23 6.40 -10.73
C ILE A 251 24.60 7.77 -10.43
N LYS A 252 25.43 8.81 -10.20
CA LYS A 252 24.93 10.16 -9.88
C LYS A 252 24.19 10.87 -11.03
N GLN A 253 24.60 10.65 -12.28
CA GLN A 253 23.86 11.21 -13.43
C GLN A 253 22.57 10.44 -13.72
N ASN A 254 22.53 9.15 -13.39
CA ASN A 254 21.54 8.24 -13.94
C ASN A 254 20.50 7.71 -12.94
N GLU A 255 20.47 8.23 -11.70
CA GLU A 255 19.34 8.04 -10.77
C GLU A 255 17.98 8.33 -11.43
N SER A 256 17.96 9.15 -12.49
CA SER A 256 16.74 9.56 -13.20
C SER A 256 16.27 8.65 -14.35
N TRP A 257 17.08 7.76 -14.95
CA TRP A 257 16.66 6.99 -16.15
C TRP A 257 17.25 5.55 -16.29
N PRO A 258 16.98 4.61 -15.36
CA PRO A 258 17.47 3.22 -15.45
C PRO A 258 17.03 2.47 -16.73
N LEU A 259 15.82 2.75 -17.23
CA LEU A 259 15.24 2.04 -18.39
C LEU A 259 16.00 2.31 -19.70
N ILE A 260 16.54 3.51 -19.88
CA ILE A 260 17.35 3.87 -21.06
C ILE A 260 18.64 3.04 -21.09
N GLN A 261 19.26 2.80 -19.92
CA GLN A 261 20.46 1.96 -19.85
C GLN A 261 20.16 0.52 -20.24
N VAL A 262 19.02 -0.02 -19.82
CA VAL A 262 18.65 -1.39 -20.19
C VAL A 262 18.54 -1.56 -21.70
N ARG A 263 17.99 -0.56 -22.42
CA ARG A 263 17.94 -0.58 -23.88
C ARG A 263 19.34 -0.70 -24.50
N TYR A 264 20.32 0.03 -23.97
CA TYR A 264 21.72 -0.11 -24.40
C TYR A 264 22.32 -1.48 -24.05
N LEU A 265 22.01 -2.02 -22.87
CA LEU A 265 22.47 -3.35 -22.45
C LEU A 265 21.92 -4.44 -23.37
N GLN A 266 20.65 -4.36 -23.77
CA GLN A 266 20.04 -5.30 -24.71
C GLN A 266 20.77 -5.31 -26.07
N GLU A 267 21.04 -4.12 -26.62
CA GLU A 267 21.80 -3.99 -27.88
C GLU A 267 23.24 -4.45 -27.75
N ALA A 268 23.87 -4.29 -26.58
CA ALA A 268 25.25 -4.69 -26.38
C ALA A 268 25.41 -6.20 -26.17
N TYR A 269 24.45 -6.85 -25.50
CA TYR A 269 24.58 -8.26 -25.09
C TYR A 269 23.91 -9.27 -26.04
N LYS A 270 23.21 -8.83 -27.10
CA LYS A 270 22.59 -9.63 -28.19
C LYS A 270 22.54 -11.15 -27.94
N GLY A 271 21.56 -11.60 -27.15
CA GLY A 271 21.29 -13.02 -26.86
C GLY A 271 21.94 -13.57 -25.58
N ASN A 272 23.02 -12.99 -25.08
CA ASN A 272 23.72 -13.41 -23.85
C ASN A 272 23.28 -12.63 -22.59
N LEU A 273 22.21 -11.84 -22.68
CA LEU A 273 21.76 -11.01 -21.57
C LEU A 273 21.36 -11.85 -20.35
N LYS A 274 20.56 -12.91 -20.54
CA LYS A 274 20.11 -13.83 -19.48
C LYS A 274 21.30 -14.35 -18.65
N LYS A 275 22.32 -14.88 -19.34
CA LYS A 275 23.53 -15.39 -18.71
C LYS A 275 24.31 -14.31 -17.95
N ASN A 276 24.50 -13.13 -18.54
CA ASN A 276 25.21 -12.04 -17.87
C ASN A 276 24.46 -11.52 -16.64
N VAL A 277 23.12 -11.48 -16.70
CA VAL A 277 22.27 -11.14 -15.56
C VAL A 277 22.41 -12.19 -14.47
N SER A 278 22.30 -13.48 -14.81
CA SER A 278 22.50 -14.60 -13.86
C SER A 278 23.88 -14.55 -13.18
N ASP A 279 24.96 -14.38 -13.96
CA ASP A 279 26.33 -14.26 -13.45
C ASP A 279 26.48 -13.17 -12.38
N ILE A 280 25.75 -12.05 -12.52
CA ILE A 280 25.83 -10.91 -11.59
C ILE A 280 24.89 -11.14 -10.41
N LEU A 281 23.68 -11.62 -10.65
CA LEU A 281 22.69 -11.94 -9.60
C LEU A 281 23.30 -12.87 -8.55
N TYR A 282 23.90 -13.98 -8.98
CA TYR A 282 24.39 -15.02 -8.09
C TYR A 282 25.88 -14.90 -7.72
N LYS A 283 26.56 -13.81 -8.09
CA LYS A 283 28.00 -13.64 -7.87
C LYS A 283 28.42 -13.69 -6.39
N LYS A 284 27.57 -13.14 -5.52
CA LYS A 284 27.80 -13.03 -4.07
C LYS A 284 26.65 -13.63 -3.26
N SER A 285 25.76 -14.37 -3.92
CA SER A 285 24.55 -14.85 -3.30
C SER A 285 24.87 -15.90 -2.24
N SER A 286 24.25 -15.73 -1.08
CA SER A 286 23.98 -16.80 -0.13
C SER A 286 22.59 -17.35 -0.45
N ASN A 287 22.40 -18.66 -0.36
CA ASN A 287 21.13 -19.27 -0.75
C ASN A 287 19.97 -19.00 0.24
N SER A 288 20.24 -18.38 1.39
CA SER A 288 19.24 -18.09 2.42
C SER A 288 19.59 -16.85 3.23
N SER A 289 18.55 -16.25 3.82
CA SER A 289 18.61 -15.17 4.79
C SER A 289 17.58 -15.43 5.90
N ALA A 290 17.72 -14.74 7.04
CA ALA A 290 16.73 -14.83 8.11
C ALA A 290 15.31 -14.49 7.63
N LEU A 291 15.19 -13.52 6.72
CA LEU A 291 13.90 -13.13 6.14
C LEU A 291 13.33 -14.20 5.21
N LEU A 292 14.12 -14.73 4.28
CA LEU A 292 13.70 -15.79 3.36
C LEU A 292 13.25 -17.05 4.13
N THR A 293 13.99 -17.41 5.17
CA THR A 293 13.65 -18.53 6.05
C THR A 293 12.29 -18.31 6.73
N GLU A 294 12.03 -17.11 7.27
CA GLU A 294 10.74 -16.83 7.92
C GLU A 294 9.58 -16.74 6.94
N ILE A 295 9.80 -16.25 5.71
CA ILE A 295 8.80 -16.30 4.63
C ILE A 295 8.45 -17.76 4.30
N ALA A 296 9.45 -18.64 4.14
CA ALA A 296 9.22 -20.05 3.88
C ALA A 296 8.48 -20.72 5.06
N LYS A 297 8.82 -20.40 6.30
CA LYS A 297 8.10 -20.90 7.49
C LYS A 297 6.64 -20.46 7.56
N LEU A 298 6.33 -19.26 7.06
CA LEU A 298 4.95 -18.76 6.98
C LEU A 298 4.14 -19.58 5.97
N CYS A 299 4.79 -20.13 4.95
CA CYS A 299 4.18 -20.99 3.93
C CYS A 299 3.92 -22.42 4.41
N ILE A 300 4.46 -22.83 5.57
CA ILE A 300 4.21 -24.17 6.11
C ILE A 300 2.72 -24.32 6.47
N PRO A 301 2.00 -25.27 5.87
CA PRO A 301 0.59 -25.50 6.17
C PRO A 301 0.42 -25.98 7.62
N ASN A 302 -0.47 -25.32 8.37
CA ASN A 302 -0.87 -25.81 9.70
C ASN A 302 -1.91 -26.93 9.54
N ARG A 303 -1.94 -27.93 10.44
CA ARG A 303 -2.83 -29.12 10.33
C ARG A 303 -4.24 -28.78 9.81
N LYS A 304 -4.58 -29.27 8.61
CA LYS A 304 -5.84 -29.06 7.85
C LYS A 304 -6.07 -27.67 7.23
N LYS A 305 -5.06 -26.81 7.19
CA LYS A 305 -5.12 -25.48 6.56
C LYS A 305 -3.96 -25.24 5.60
N ILE A 306 -4.22 -24.53 4.52
CA ILE A 306 -3.23 -24.18 3.49
C ILE A 306 -2.30 -23.06 4.00
N GLY A 307 -2.84 -22.09 4.75
CA GLY A 307 -2.09 -20.91 5.19
C GLY A 307 -1.99 -19.87 4.08
N ILE A 308 -0.80 -19.68 3.51
CA ILE A 308 -0.59 -18.82 2.34
C ILE A 308 -1.09 -19.52 1.08
N GLN A 309 -1.88 -18.82 0.27
CA GLN A 309 -2.41 -19.40 -0.97
C GLN A 309 -1.46 -19.33 -2.16
N ALA A 310 -0.69 -18.26 -2.25
CA ALA A 310 0.19 -18.01 -3.38
C ALA A 310 1.26 -16.98 -3.04
N ILE A 311 2.33 -16.99 -3.82
CA ILE A 311 3.42 -16.02 -3.77
C ILE A 311 3.51 -15.36 -5.13
N VAL A 312 3.42 -14.04 -5.18
CA VAL A 312 3.71 -13.24 -6.37
C VAL A 312 5.10 -12.65 -6.19
N ASN A 313 6.05 -13.13 -6.98
CA ASN A 313 7.45 -12.74 -6.90
C ASN A 313 7.80 -11.78 -8.06
N TYR A 314 8.33 -10.61 -7.71
CA TYR A 314 8.85 -9.63 -8.69
C TYR A 314 10.34 -9.82 -8.97
N ASN A 315 10.98 -10.72 -8.23
CA ASN A 315 12.39 -10.98 -8.35
C ASN A 315 12.64 -12.01 -9.45
N PHE A 316 13.83 -11.92 -10.07
CA PHE A 316 14.27 -12.90 -11.04
C PHE A 316 14.88 -14.14 -10.39
N ASP A 317 15.33 -14.03 -9.14
CA ASP A 317 16.03 -15.11 -8.46
C ASP A 317 15.11 -16.26 -8.01
N ASP A 318 15.72 -17.43 -7.77
CA ASP A 318 15.06 -18.64 -7.26
C ASP A 318 15.29 -18.87 -5.76
N LEU A 319 15.64 -17.82 -4.99
CA LEU A 319 15.95 -17.99 -3.58
C LEU A 319 14.74 -18.42 -2.76
N ILE A 320 13.54 -17.99 -3.13
CA ILE A 320 12.34 -18.40 -2.40
C ILE A 320 12.07 -19.89 -2.61
N GLU A 321 12.25 -20.40 -3.82
CA GLU A 321 12.16 -21.82 -4.16
C GLU A 321 13.15 -22.66 -3.34
N ILE A 322 14.41 -22.23 -3.27
CA ILE A 322 15.43 -22.92 -2.49
C ILE A 322 15.00 -23.03 -1.02
N ASN A 323 14.50 -21.93 -0.44
CA ASN A 323 14.07 -21.91 0.97
C ASN A 323 12.78 -22.71 1.20
N LEU A 324 11.85 -22.76 0.24
CA LEU A 324 10.66 -23.61 0.32
C LEU A 324 11.05 -25.10 0.26
N LYS A 325 11.98 -25.46 -0.61
CA LYS A 325 12.52 -26.83 -0.74
C LYS A 325 13.21 -27.29 0.54
N GLU A 326 14.01 -26.42 1.18
CA GLU A 326 14.65 -26.71 2.47
C GLU A 326 13.62 -26.99 3.59
N GLN A 327 12.45 -26.35 3.53
CA GLN A 327 11.35 -26.59 4.48
C GLN A 327 10.42 -27.75 4.05
N SER A 328 10.78 -28.50 3.00
CA SER A 328 9.99 -29.61 2.44
C SER A 328 8.57 -29.20 2.01
N ILE A 329 8.42 -28.00 1.45
CA ILE A 329 7.16 -27.49 0.93
C ILE A 329 7.11 -27.75 -0.58
N GLU A 330 6.02 -28.35 -1.06
CA GLU A 330 5.76 -28.50 -2.50
C GLU A 330 5.37 -27.15 -3.12
N TYR A 331 6.01 -26.79 -4.23
CA TYR A 331 5.80 -25.52 -4.92
C TYR A 331 5.81 -25.70 -6.43
N CYS A 332 5.19 -24.76 -7.13
CA CYS A 332 5.23 -24.68 -8.59
C CYS A 332 5.58 -23.24 -9.01
N SER A 333 6.74 -23.07 -9.65
CA SER A 333 7.16 -21.79 -10.20
C SER A 333 6.46 -21.52 -11.54
N VAL A 334 5.70 -20.43 -11.60
CA VAL A 334 4.89 -20.02 -12.75
C VAL A 334 5.52 -18.76 -13.37
N TYR A 335 6.12 -18.91 -14.54
CA TYR A 335 6.78 -17.83 -15.28
C TYR A 335 6.35 -17.74 -16.75
N GLY A 336 5.33 -18.50 -17.15
CA GLY A 336 4.83 -18.56 -18.52
C GLY A 336 3.34 -18.86 -18.59
N GLU A 337 2.74 -18.54 -19.73
CA GLU A 337 1.33 -18.79 -19.98
C GLU A 337 1.02 -20.31 -20.02
N GLY A 338 -0.10 -20.71 -19.41
CA GLY A 338 -0.53 -22.11 -19.37
C GLY A 338 0.08 -22.94 -18.23
N MET A 339 1.07 -22.43 -17.50
CA MET A 339 1.57 -23.04 -16.27
C MET A 339 0.57 -22.80 -15.12
N LYS A 340 0.26 -23.85 -14.35
CA LYS A 340 -0.63 -23.77 -13.18
C LYS A 340 -0.14 -24.69 -12.08
N PRO A 341 -0.17 -24.24 -10.81
CA PRO A 341 0.15 -25.10 -9.67
C PRO A 341 -0.92 -26.18 -9.49
N ASN A 342 -0.53 -27.32 -8.93
CA ASN A 342 -1.47 -28.32 -8.43
C ASN A 342 -2.12 -27.87 -7.12
N ASP A 343 -3.23 -28.51 -6.73
CA ASP A 343 -3.98 -28.16 -5.50
C ASP A 343 -3.16 -28.35 -4.21
N SER A 344 -2.10 -29.18 -4.23
CA SER A 344 -1.19 -29.42 -3.08
C SER A 344 0.04 -28.52 -3.07
N GLU A 345 0.30 -27.79 -4.16
CA GLU A 345 1.50 -26.98 -4.34
C GLU A 345 1.21 -25.49 -4.11
N ILE A 346 2.19 -24.78 -3.56
CA ILE A 346 2.14 -23.32 -3.52
C ILE A 346 2.61 -22.76 -4.86
N GLY A 347 1.76 -22.00 -5.54
CA GLY A 347 2.13 -21.29 -6.76
C GLY A 347 3.05 -20.09 -6.48
N VAL A 348 4.24 -20.07 -7.08
CA VAL A 348 5.20 -18.96 -7.06
C VAL A 348 5.19 -18.27 -8.43
N TYR A 349 4.51 -17.14 -8.53
CA TYR A 349 4.26 -16.44 -9.79
C TYR A 349 5.31 -15.36 -10.05
N HIS A 350 6.20 -15.60 -11.01
CA HIS A 350 7.26 -14.66 -11.41
C HIS A 350 6.77 -13.68 -12.48
N VAL A 351 6.13 -12.60 -12.04
CA VAL A 351 5.42 -11.67 -12.92
C VAL A 351 6.33 -10.81 -13.78
N HIS A 352 7.60 -10.67 -13.40
CA HIS A 352 8.61 -9.96 -14.18
C HIS A 352 9.57 -10.89 -14.93
N GLY A 353 9.41 -12.21 -14.79
CA GLY A 353 10.31 -13.20 -15.37
C GLY A 353 11.17 -13.90 -14.32
N PHE A 354 11.88 -14.93 -14.76
CA PHE A 354 12.56 -15.88 -13.90
C PHE A 354 13.92 -16.27 -14.48
N ILE A 355 14.95 -16.24 -13.64
CA ILE A 355 16.35 -16.56 -13.93
C ILE A 355 16.89 -17.42 -12.77
N PRO A 356 16.66 -18.74 -12.79
CA PRO A 356 17.14 -19.64 -11.74
C PRO A 356 18.67 -19.75 -11.75
N GLN A 357 19.24 -20.17 -10.62
CA GLN A 357 20.67 -20.44 -10.49
C GLN A 357 21.09 -21.63 -11.36
N ASN A 358 20.24 -22.66 -11.43
CA ASN A 358 20.40 -23.83 -12.28
C ASN A 358 19.21 -23.93 -13.24
N GLU A 359 19.43 -23.73 -14.54
CA GLU A 359 18.36 -23.83 -15.55
C GLU A 359 17.83 -25.27 -15.70
N ASP A 360 18.66 -26.28 -15.42
CA ASP A 360 18.28 -27.70 -15.55
C ASP A 360 17.23 -28.17 -14.52
N ASP A 361 17.05 -27.40 -13.44
CA ASP A 361 16.06 -27.71 -12.39
C ASP A 361 14.63 -27.29 -12.81
N TYR A 362 14.46 -26.60 -13.95
CA TYR A 362 13.21 -25.97 -14.36
C TYR A 362 12.91 -26.14 -15.86
N ASP A 363 11.66 -26.45 -16.19
CA ASP A 363 11.25 -26.67 -17.59
C ASP A 363 10.96 -25.36 -18.34
N ARG A 364 11.49 -25.19 -19.56
CA ARG A 364 11.16 -24.04 -20.46
C ARG A 364 11.51 -22.65 -19.89
N VAL A 365 12.60 -22.52 -19.13
CA VAL A 365 13.13 -21.23 -18.65
C VAL A 365 13.44 -20.25 -19.80
N SER A 366 13.72 -20.77 -21.01
CA SER A 366 13.89 -19.98 -22.23
C SER A 366 12.70 -19.07 -22.53
N ASP A 367 11.48 -19.55 -22.24
CA ASP A 367 10.21 -18.91 -22.58
C ASP A 367 9.79 -17.84 -21.57
N SER A 368 10.54 -17.69 -20.47
CA SER A 368 10.29 -16.64 -19.48
C SER A 368 10.49 -15.26 -20.10
N MET A 369 9.41 -14.47 -20.09
CA MET A 369 9.44 -13.08 -20.49
C MET A 369 10.20 -12.30 -19.43
N LEU A 370 11.42 -11.89 -19.74
CA LEU A 370 12.14 -10.96 -18.89
C LEU A 370 11.61 -9.56 -19.09
N VAL A 371 10.86 -9.08 -18.11
CA VAL A 371 10.48 -7.68 -17.94
C VAL A 371 11.70 -6.93 -17.42
N PHE A 372 12.75 -6.96 -18.23
CA PHE A 372 14.01 -6.29 -17.96
C PHE A 372 14.03 -4.89 -18.58
N SER A 373 13.45 -4.77 -19.78
CA SER A 373 13.49 -3.54 -20.57
C SER A 373 12.21 -2.73 -20.52
N GLU A 374 12.35 -1.48 -20.95
CA GLU A 374 11.24 -0.57 -21.23
C GLU A 374 10.14 -1.24 -22.07
N ASP A 375 10.50 -1.99 -23.11
CA ASP A 375 9.54 -2.70 -23.97
C ASP A 375 8.76 -3.77 -23.19
N GLY A 376 9.39 -4.48 -22.26
CA GLY A 376 8.72 -5.44 -21.37
C GLY A 376 7.70 -4.74 -20.45
N TYR A 377 8.10 -3.61 -19.85
CA TYR A 377 7.20 -2.79 -19.03
C TYR A 377 6.06 -2.16 -19.86
N HIS A 378 6.33 -1.71 -21.08
CA HIS A 378 5.31 -1.20 -22.00
C HIS A 378 4.33 -2.29 -22.39
N THR A 379 4.81 -3.49 -22.71
CA THR A 379 3.97 -4.65 -23.03
C THR A 379 3.04 -4.98 -21.86
N LEU A 380 3.57 -5.10 -20.64
CA LEU A 380 2.73 -5.30 -19.45
C LEU A 380 1.75 -4.15 -19.22
N ASN A 381 2.11 -2.92 -19.59
CA ASN A 381 1.22 -1.79 -19.43
C ASN A 381 0.12 -1.73 -20.48
N GLN A 382 0.43 -2.08 -21.72
CA GLN A 382 -0.45 -2.00 -22.90
C GLN A 382 -1.30 -3.25 -23.10
N GLU A 383 -0.92 -4.38 -22.52
CA GLU A 383 -1.65 -5.66 -22.62
C GLU A 383 -2.34 -6.02 -21.29
N PRO A 384 -3.58 -5.55 -21.06
CA PRO A 384 -4.37 -5.91 -19.87
C PRO A 384 -4.58 -7.41 -19.69
N TYR A 385 -4.57 -8.18 -20.79
CA TYR A 385 -4.84 -9.62 -20.80
C TYR A 385 -3.60 -10.48 -20.64
N ASN A 386 -2.42 -9.88 -20.45
CA ASN A 386 -1.22 -10.64 -20.10
C ASN A 386 -1.48 -11.46 -18.82
N TRP A 387 -1.09 -12.74 -18.82
CA TRP A 387 -1.34 -13.67 -17.72
C TRP A 387 -0.88 -13.11 -16.36
N SER A 388 0.25 -12.40 -16.35
CA SER A 388 0.83 -11.80 -15.14
C SER A 388 -0.06 -10.70 -14.56
N ASN A 389 -0.72 -9.90 -15.39
CA ASN A 389 -1.68 -8.88 -14.95
C ASN A 389 -2.96 -9.52 -14.45
N LEU A 390 -3.46 -10.55 -15.14
CA LEU A 390 -4.70 -11.25 -14.77
C LEU A 390 -4.57 -11.94 -13.41
N ILE A 391 -3.47 -12.66 -13.16
CA ILE A 391 -3.25 -13.35 -11.89
C ILE A 391 -3.07 -12.37 -10.73
N GLN A 392 -2.32 -11.28 -10.94
CA GLN A 392 -2.18 -10.22 -9.94
C GLN A 392 -3.54 -9.59 -9.63
N LEU A 393 -4.35 -9.26 -10.65
CA LEU A 393 -5.68 -8.69 -10.43
C LEU A 393 -6.62 -9.63 -9.70
N ASP A 394 -6.60 -10.93 -10.00
CA ASP A 394 -7.42 -11.91 -9.29
C ASP A 394 -7.12 -11.90 -7.78
N TYR A 395 -5.83 -12.01 -7.42
CA TYR A 395 -5.42 -11.94 -6.02
C TYR A 395 -5.74 -10.59 -5.38
N LEU A 396 -5.47 -9.47 -6.06
CA LEU A 396 -5.74 -8.15 -5.52
C LEU A 396 -7.24 -7.92 -5.31
N ILE A 397 -8.13 -8.45 -6.17
CA ILE A 397 -9.58 -8.26 -6.01
C ILE A 397 -10.14 -9.18 -4.91
N ASN A 398 -9.69 -10.43 -4.85
CA ASN A 398 -10.33 -11.50 -4.09
C ASN A 398 -9.64 -11.87 -2.77
N LYS A 399 -8.37 -11.47 -2.58
CA LYS A 399 -7.52 -11.90 -1.45
C LYS A 399 -6.82 -10.72 -0.77
N SER A 400 -6.45 -10.91 0.49
CA SER A 400 -5.60 -9.96 1.21
C SER A 400 -4.14 -10.20 0.84
N CYS A 401 -3.43 -9.12 0.53
CA CYS A 401 -2.06 -9.21 0.04
C CYS A 401 -1.12 -8.57 1.05
N LEU A 402 0.00 -9.22 1.32
CA LEU A 402 1.09 -8.70 2.14
C LEU A 402 2.31 -8.44 1.25
N PHE A 403 2.67 -7.17 1.10
CA PHE A 403 3.82 -6.72 0.33
C PHE A 403 5.07 -6.65 1.22
N ILE A 404 6.13 -7.37 0.84
CA ILE A 404 7.40 -7.47 1.58
C ILE A 404 8.56 -7.21 0.62
N GLY A 405 9.48 -6.33 0.99
CA GLY A 405 10.66 -6.01 0.16
C GLY A 405 10.33 -5.26 -1.15
N LEU A 406 9.10 -4.78 -1.31
CA LEU A 406 8.68 -3.95 -2.44
C LEU A 406 8.72 -2.47 -2.06
N SER A 407 9.35 -1.65 -2.91
CA SER A 407 9.34 -0.18 -2.79
C SER A 407 7.98 0.43 -3.12
N MET A 408 7.06 -0.36 -3.70
CA MET A 408 5.76 0.08 -4.21
C MET A 408 5.88 1.25 -5.21
N THR A 409 7.00 1.36 -5.92
CA THR A 409 7.23 2.40 -6.94
C THR A 409 6.86 1.93 -8.35
N ASP A 410 6.56 0.64 -8.52
CA ASP A 410 6.20 0.06 -9.81
C ASP A 410 4.87 0.64 -10.35
N PRO A 411 4.88 1.28 -11.54
CA PRO A 411 3.68 1.88 -12.13
C PRO A 411 2.59 0.86 -12.47
N ASN A 412 2.96 -0.34 -12.93
CA ASN A 412 2.00 -1.38 -13.28
C ASN A 412 1.31 -1.91 -12.03
N LEU A 413 2.05 -2.22 -10.95
CA LEU A 413 1.45 -2.63 -9.67
C LEU A 413 0.49 -1.56 -9.12
N ARG A 414 0.89 -0.27 -9.16
CA ARG A 414 0.00 0.84 -8.72
C ARG A 414 -1.28 0.93 -9.54
N LYS A 415 -1.19 0.74 -10.86
CA LYS A 415 -2.35 0.68 -11.76
C LYS A 415 -3.27 -0.48 -11.39
N LEU A 416 -2.72 -1.69 -11.20
CA LEU A 416 -3.51 -2.87 -10.83
C LEU A 416 -4.18 -2.71 -9.46
N LEU A 417 -3.47 -2.15 -8.48
CA LEU A 417 -4.01 -1.84 -7.15
C LEU A 417 -5.19 -0.86 -7.21
N LYS A 418 -5.05 0.22 -7.98
CA LYS A 418 -6.12 1.19 -8.21
C LYS A 418 -7.36 0.49 -8.79
N ILE A 419 -7.20 -0.28 -9.87
CA ILE A 419 -8.29 -1.02 -10.52
C ILE A 419 -8.94 -2.01 -9.54
N ALA A 420 -8.15 -2.75 -8.78
CA ALA A 420 -8.65 -3.70 -7.80
C ALA A 420 -9.42 -3.00 -6.68
N ASN A 421 -8.89 -1.89 -6.15
CA ASN A 421 -9.55 -1.11 -5.11
C ASN A 421 -10.89 -0.54 -5.58
N ASP A 422 -10.94 0.01 -6.80
CA ASP A 422 -12.18 0.52 -7.40
C ASP A 422 -13.26 -0.57 -7.50
N LYS A 423 -12.90 -1.78 -7.99
CA LYS A 423 -13.81 -2.93 -8.04
C LYS A 423 -14.26 -3.40 -6.65
N ARG A 424 -13.36 -3.38 -5.66
CA ARG A 424 -13.68 -3.73 -4.27
C ARG A 424 -14.63 -2.74 -3.62
N LEU A 425 -14.47 -1.44 -3.89
CA LEU A 425 -15.35 -0.41 -3.38
C LEU A 425 -16.77 -0.58 -3.92
N VAL A 426 -16.92 -0.85 -5.23
CA VAL A 426 -18.22 -1.15 -5.84
C VAL A 426 -18.88 -2.39 -5.21
N SER A 427 -18.12 -3.46 -5.00
CA SER A 427 -18.63 -4.69 -4.38
C SER A 427 -18.83 -4.58 -2.85
N GLY A 428 -18.26 -3.55 -2.22
CA GLY A 428 -18.22 -3.36 -0.76
C GLY A 428 -17.46 -4.46 -0.02
N SER A 429 -16.40 -4.98 -0.63
CA SER A 429 -15.48 -5.95 -0.02
C SER A 429 -14.53 -5.26 0.97
N GLU A 430 -14.33 -5.84 2.16
CA GLU A 430 -13.44 -5.29 3.20
C GLU A 430 -11.98 -5.79 3.08
N ILE A 431 -11.61 -6.37 1.94
CA ILE A 431 -10.25 -6.85 1.73
C ILE A 431 -9.30 -5.65 1.79
N ASN A 432 -8.37 -5.72 2.75
CA ASN A 432 -7.27 -4.76 2.88
C ASN A 432 -5.98 -5.46 2.46
N HIS A 433 -5.11 -4.72 1.77
CA HIS A 433 -3.73 -5.12 1.59
C HIS A 433 -2.83 -4.39 2.57
N TYR A 434 -1.67 -4.98 2.84
CA TYR A 434 -0.71 -4.49 3.82
C TYR A 434 0.68 -4.44 3.20
N ALA A 435 1.41 -3.35 3.40
CA ALA A 435 2.80 -3.22 2.95
C ALA A 435 3.71 -2.90 4.13
N ILE A 436 4.81 -3.63 4.27
CA ILE A 436 5.81 -3.35 5.30
C ILE A 436 6.84 -2.38 4.71
N MET A 437 6.93 -1.16 5.28
CA MET A 437 7.80 -0.10 4.76
C MET A 437 8.64 0.50 5.87
N ARG A 438 9.90 0.82 5.56
CA ARG A 438 10.80 1.49 6.50
C ARG A 438 10.50 2.99 6.53
N LYS A 439 10.44 3.56 7.74
CA LYS A 439 10.32 5.01 7.91
C LYS A 439 11.46 5.75 7.26
N PHE A 440 11.15 6.86 6.62
CA PHE A 440 12.18 7.75 6.10
C PHE A 440 12.88 8.43 7.28
N LYS A 441 14.19 8.29 7.37
CA LYS A 441 15.02 8.93 8.40
C LYS A 441 16.14 9.72 7.76
N ILE A 442 16.25 10.99 8.11
CA ILE A 442 17.36 11.85 7.71
C ILE A 442 18.52 11.64 8.68
N ASP A 443 19.77 11.59 8.20
CA ASP A 443 20.92 11.47 9.09
C ASP A 443 21.09 12.74 9.95
N LYS A 444 20.79 12.61 11.24
CA LYS A 444 20.76 13.71 12.22
C LYS A 444 22.16 14.11 12.71
N LYS A 445 23.22 13.38 12.35
CA LYS A 445 24.59 13.52 12.92
C LYS A 445 25.24 14.90 12.77
N ARG A 446 24.75 15.77 11.88
CA ARG A 446 25.35 17.10 11.61
C ARG A 446 24.41 18.29 11.82
N ILE A 447 23.25 18.09 12.44
CA ILE A 447 22.18 19.10 12.45
C ILE A 447 21.88 19.57 13.87
N LYS A 448 22.01 20.89 14.10
CA LYS A 448 21.84 21.53 15.41
C LYS A 448 20.37 21.62 15.85
N ASN A 449 19.43 21.65 14.92
CA ASN A 449 18.00 21.69 15.21
C ASN A 449 17.29 20.49 14.57
N ILE A 450 16.94 19.51 15.40
CA ILE A 450 16.36 18.23 14.98
C ILE A 450 14.84 18.33 14.81
N GLU A 451 14.21 19.32 15.47
CA GLU A 451 12.76 19.44 15.53
C GLU A 451 12.09 19.62 14.13
N PRO A 452 12.61 20.44 13.20
CA PRO A 452 12.06 20.54 11.84
C PRO A 452 12.15 19.24 11.05
N ILE A 453 13.19 18.43 11.31
CA ILE A 453 13.42 17.16 10.63
C ILE A 453 12.42 16.12 11.09
N GLU A 454 12.24 16.00 12.41
CA GLU A 454 11.24 15.06 12.97
C GLU A 454 9.82 15.42 12.54
N ARG A 455 9.54 16.72 12.43
CA ARG A 455 8.28 17.20 11.85
C ARG A 455 8.14 16.76 10.39
N PHE A 456 9.16 16.96 9.57
CA PHE A 456 9.13 16.54 8.16
C PHE A 456 8.98 15.02 8.00
N GLU A 457 9.73 14.23 8.78
CA GLU A 457 9.64 12.75 8.79
C GLU A 457 8.20 12.30 9.08
N LYS A 458 7.56 12.84 10.12
CA LYS A 458 6.16 12.53 10.47
C LYS A 458 5.17 12.91 9.37
N ILE A 459 5.33 14.08 8.76
CA ILE A 459 4.45 14.54 7.67
C ILE A 459 4.58 13.62 6.47
N ASN A 460 5.82 13.25 6.11
CA ASN A 460 6.07 12.33 5.01
C ASN A 460 5.41 10.96 5.28
N ASP A 461 5.52 10.41 6.48
CA ASP A 461 4.88 9.14 6.85
C ASP A 461 3.35 9.22 6.67
N ILE A 462 2.71 10.28 7.18
CA ILE A 462 1.26 10.50 7.05
C ILE A 462 0.86 10.65 5.58
N MET A 463 1.58 11.45 4.80
CA MET A 463 1.29 11.64 3.37
C MET A 463 1.41 10.32 2.60
N GLN A 464 2.43 9.51 2.88
CA GLN A 464 2.57 8.19 2.25
C GLN A 464 1.41 7.26 2.65
N GLU A 465 1.04 7.20 3.94
CA GLU A 465 -0.11 6.42 4.40
C GLU A 465 -1.38 6.77 3.62
N HIS A 466 -1.65 8.06 3.38
CA HIS A 466 -2.81 8.47 2.61
C HIS A 466 -2.73 8.03 1.15
N LEU A 467 -1.60 8.24 0.48
CA LEU A 467 -1.42 7.84 -0.92
C LEU A 467 -1.62 6.33 -1.10
N PHE A 468 -1.05 5.52 -0.21
CA PHE A 468 -1.19 4.07 -0.27
C PHE A 468 -2.59 3.59 0.12
N ASN A 469 -3.21 4.20 1.14
CA ASN A 469 -4.58 3.89 1.54
C ASN A 469 -5.56 4.14 0.40
N ALA A 470 -5.32 5.17 -0.39
CA ALA A 470 -6.18 5.57 -1.49
C ALA A 470 -6.15 4.57 -2.67
N ILE A 471 -5.10 3.76 -2.77
CA ILE A 471 -5.02 2.58 -3.68
C ILE A 471 -5.31 1.25 -2.94
N GLY A 472 -5.85 1.31 -1.72
CA GLY A 472 -6.29 0.14 -0.96
C GLY A 472 -5.19 -0.59 -0.18
N VAL A 473 -4.06 0.06 0.10
CA VAL A 473 -2.92 -0.50 0.83
C VAL A 473 -2.70 0.22 2.16
N LYS A 474 -2.63 -0.55 3.25
CA LYS A 474 -2.28 -0.05 4.59
C LYS A 474 -0.79 -0.28 4.85
N ILE A 475 -0.11 0.70 5.43
CA ILE A 475 1.33 0.60 5.70
C ILE A 475 1.57 0.13 7.13
N ILE A 476 2.50 -0.79 7.29
CA ILE A 476 3.11 -1.17 8.57
C ILE A 476 4.50 -0.57 8.59
N TRP A 477 4.69 0.46 9.41
CA TRP A 477 5.97 1.16 9.50
C TRP A 477 6.96 0.42 10.39
N ILE A 478 8.18 0.22 9.90
CA ILE A 478 9.32 -0.31 10.66
C ILE A 478 10.44 0.71 10.75
N ASN A 479 11.29 0.62 11.77
CA ASN A 479 12.49 1.46 11.85
C ASN A 479 13.67 0.81 11.12
N ASP A 480 13.78 -0.51 11.22
CA ASP A 480 14.85 -1.30 10.65
C ASP A 480 14.33 -2.56 9.95
N PHE A 481 15.02 -2.99 8.89
CA PHE A 481 14.63 -4.18 8.11
C PHE A 481 14.74 -5.49 8.91
N SER A 482 15.56 -5.52 9.96
CA SER A 482 15.65 -6.65 10.90
C SER A 482 14.36 -6.90 11.70
N GLU A 483 13.42 -5.95 11.73
CA GLU A 483 12.11 -6.13 12.35
C GLU A 483 11.17 -6.99 11.50
N ILE A 484 11.39 -7.08 10.17
CA ILE A 484 10.48 -7.80 9.26
C ILE A 484 10.35 -9.28 9.66
N PRO A 485 11.45 -10.05 9.86
CA PRO A 485 11.35 -11.44 10.31
C PRO A 485 10.57 -11.60 11.62
N GLU A 486 10.69 -10.64 12.56
CA GLU A 486 9.97 -10.68 13.83
C GLU A 486 8.47 -10.45 13.64
N ILE A 487 8.09 -9.52 12.77
CA ILE A 487 6.69 -9.29 12.39
C ILE A 487 6.10 -10.55 11.73
N LEU A 488 6.83 -11.19 10.82
CA LEU A 488 6.37 -12.41 10.15
C LEU A 488 6.14 -13.56 11.14
N LYS A 489 7.02 -13.71 12.14
CA LYS A 489 6.83 -14.70 13.23
C LYS A 489 5.56 -14.46 14.02
N GLN A 490 5.14 -13.21 14.20
CA GLN A 490 3.90 -12.90 14.90
C GLN A 490 2.66 -13.26 14.08
N ILE A 491 2.75 -13.31 12.74
CA ILE A 491 1.57 -13.60 11.89
C ILE A 491 1.11 -15.05 12.02
N LYS A 492 2.05 -15.97 12.24
CA LYS A 492 1.78 -17.39 12.49
C LYS A 492 1.32 -17.62 13.93
#